data_AF-A0A7W1KNC9-F1
#
_entry.id   AF-A0A7W1KNC9-F1
#
_cell.length_a   1.000
_cell.length_b   1.000
_cell.length_c   1.000
_cell.angle_alpha   90.00
_cell.angle_beta   90.00
_cell.angle_gamma   90.00
#
_symmetry.space_group_name_H-M   'P 1'
#
loop_
_entity.id
_entity.type
_entity.pdbx_description
1 polymer ?
#
loop_
_entity_poly.entity_id
_entity_poly.type
_entity_poly.pdbx_seq_one_letter_code
_entity_poly.pdbx_strand_id
1 'polypeptide(L)'
;YQPSDLAWLDMKDNTIDVVIGPIETYEDQLFGYKAAHEAFVLIKDKEWSGRLARYAAMLPSLQSELPVPAAYKRERPGSDSDLNAYDAVYYAGDANAGSKTIAINLPNDEEVQLRKGTRRLQLKNAMRAKFDRILVPVAGELIAEDQRSHISFDAFFSNIMFHEVAHGLGIKKTLGGKGTVREALKEQAGALEEGKADILGLFMITRLHQRGELKGQELDDNYVTFLAGIFRSIRFGASSAHGRANAAQFSFFQDQGAFTRDSASGRYRVDFPKMRTAVDALAGQILRFQGDGDYEGVTRFMIERGKLSPVLQQDLARLGSKNIPVDVVFEQGSEVLK
;
A
#
# COMPACT_ATOMS: atom_id res chain seq x y z
N TYR A 1 -25.47 -10.41 -2.48
CA TYR A 1 -25.07 -11.08 -1.23
C TYR A 1 -25.31 -10.18 0.00
N GLN A 2 -26.14 -9.13 -0.11
CA GLN A 2 -26.26 -8.12 0.93
C GLN A 2 -26.60 -8.64 2.34
N PRO A 3 -27.60 -9.53 2.57
CA PRO A 3 -27.88 -10.00 3.93
C PRO A 3 -26.68 -10.69 4.59
N SER A 4 -25.92 -11.50 3.84
CA SER A 4 -24.71 -12.17 4.35
C SER A 4 -23.54 -11.20 4.51
N ASP A 5 -23.37 -10.24 3.60
CA ASP A 5 -22.30 -9.23 3.71
C ASP A 5 -22.52 -8.37 4.96
N LEU A 6 -23.76 -7.99 5.23
CA LEU A 6 -24.13 -7.24 6.43
C LEU A 6 -23.89 -8.06 7.69
N ALA A 7 -24.20 -9.36 7.69
CA ALA A 7 -23.92 -10.25 8.81
C ALA A 7 -22.41 -10.43 9.04
N TRP A 8 -21.63 -10.56 7.97
CA TRP A 8 -20.17 -10.63 8.03
C TRP A 8 -19.56 -9.33 8.58
N LEU A 9 -20.11 -8.17 8.19
CA LEU A 9 -19.72 -6.87 8.75
C LEU A 9 -20.05 -6.73 10.25
N ASP A 10 -21.05 -7.45 10.77
CA ASP A 10 -21.36 -7.49 12.22
C ASP A 10 -20.38 -8.32 13.04
N MET A 11 -19.55 -9.17 12.41
CA MET A 11 -18.60 -10.01 13.13
C MET A 11 -17.39 -9.20 13.61
N LYS A 12 -17.38 -8.83 14.90
CA LYS A 12 -16.29 -8.03 15.50
C LYS A 12 -15.35 -8.83 16.41
N ASP A 13 -15.90 -9.80 17.11
CA ASP A 13 -15.30 -10.56 18.20
C ASP A 13 -14.95 -12.02 17.81
N ASN A 14 -15.18 -12.35 16.54
CA ASN A 14 -14.79 -13.61 15.93
C ASN A 14 -13.26 -13.85 15.99
N THR A 15 -12.89 -15.12 16.14
CA THR A 15 -11.48 -15.55 16.04
C THR A 15 -11.17 -16.06 14.64
N ILE A 16 -12.10 -16.82 14.04
CA ILE A 16 -12.00 -17.29 12.66
C ILE A 16 -12.82 -16.35 11.79
N ASP A 17 -12.25 -15.96 10.66
CA ASP A 17 -12.94 -15.20 9.62
C ASP A 17 -12.95 -16.01 8.33
N VAL A 18 -14.10 -16.03 7.66
CA VAL A 18 -14.28 -16.75 6.41
C VAL A 18 -14.90 -15.78 5.42
N VAL A 19 -14.14 -15.49 4.37
CA VAL A 19 -14.63 -14.76 3.20
C VAL A 19 -14.83 -15.81 2.12
N ILE A 20 -16.05 -15.97 1.61
CA ILE A 20 -16.36 -16.97 0.58
C ILE A 20 -17.54 -16.52 -0.27
N GLY A 21 -17.35 -16.52 -1.58
CA GLY A 21 -18.41 -16.17 -2.54
C GLY A 21 -17.86 -15.59 -3.84
N PRO A 22 -18.74 -15.13 -4.73
CA PRO A 22 -18.38 -14.34 -5.89
C PRO A 22 -18.08 -12.89 -5.48
N ILE A 23 -16.83 -12.45 -5.59
CA ILE A 23 -16.37 -11.20 -4.97
C ILE A 23 -15.78 -10.22 -6.00
N GLU A 24 -14.62 -10.55 -6.59
CA GLU A 24 -13.90 -9.64 -7.48
C GLU A 24 -14.31 -9.83 -8.94
N THR A 25 -14.31 -8.75 -9.73
CA THR A 25 -14.72 -8.79 -11.15
C THR A 25 -13.56 -8.71 -12.14
N TYR A 26 -12.31 -8.85 -11.66
CA TYR A 26 -11.11 -8.66 -12.48
C TYR A 26 -10.97 -9.65 -13.65
N GLU A 27 -11.48 -10.87 -13.50
CA GLU A 27 -11.48 -11.89 -14.55
C GLU A 27 -12.41 -11.55 -15.72
N ASP A 28 -13.44 -10.71 -15.50
CA ASP A 28 -14.24 -10.16 -16.59
C ASP A 28 -13.53 -8.96 -17.24
N GLN A 29 -12.53 -9.27 -18.08
CA GLN A 29 -11.73 -8.27 -18.79
C GLN A 29 -12.49 -7.50 -19.87
N LEU A 30 -13.75 -7.86 -20.15
CA LEU A 30 -14.57 -7.17 -21.16
C LEU A 30 -15.39 -6.04 -20.54
N PHE A 31 -16.18 -6.35 -19.51
CA PHE A 31 -17.08 -5.37 -18.89
C PHE A 31 -16.84 -5.17 -17.39
N GLY A 32 -16.13 -6.07 -16.71
CA GLY A 32 -15.92 -6.03 -15.27
C GLY A 32 -17.22 -6.22 -14.45
N TYR A 33 -18.22 -6.91 -15.00
CA TYR A 33 -19.54 -7.10 -14.37
C TYR A 33 -19.66 -8.43 -13.63
N LYS A 34 -18.95 -9.46 -14.07
CA LYS A 34 -19.08 -10.81 -13.53
C LYS A 34 -18.05 -11.04 -12.43
N ALA A 35 -18.53 -11.37 -11.23
CA ALA A 35 -17.67 -11.67 -10.09
C ALA A 35 -17.21 -13.14 -10.11
N ALA A 36 -15.90 -13.34 -9.90
CA ALA A 36 -15.27 -14.64 -9.75
C ALA A 36 -15.41 -15.16 -8.32
N HIS A 37 -15.52 -16.49 -8.17
CA HIS A 37 -15.59 -17.10 -6.85
C HIS A 37 -14.21 -17.19 -6.21
N GLU A 38 -14.12 -16.80 -4.95
CA GLU A 38 -12.93 -16.95 -4.13
C GLU A 38 -13.27 -17.33 -2.69
N ALA A 39 -12.25 -17.80 -1.98
CA ALA A 39 -12.36 -18.06 -0.55
C ALA A 39 -11.07 -17.75 0.21
N PHE A 40 -11.23 -17.26 1.43
CA PHE A 40 -10.20 -17.07 2.43
C PHE A 40 -10.67 -17.67 3.76
N VAL A 41 -9.85 -18.53 4.34
CA VAL A 41 -9.99 -18.96 5.73
C VAL A 41 -8.90 -18.29 6.54
N LEU A 42 -9.28 -17.48 7.52
CA LEU A 42 -8.41 -16.55 8.21
C LEU A 42 -8.53 -16.70 9.74
N ILE A 43 -7.44 -16.45 10.44
CA ILE A 43 -7.40 -16.36 11.91
C ILE A 43 -7.06 -14.93 12.29
N LYS A 44 -7.94 -14.29 13.06
CA LYS A 44 -7.80 -12.89 13.49
C LYS A 44 -6.70 -12.73 14.53
N ASP A 45 -5.73 -11.87 14.24
CA ASP A 45 -4.70 -11.44 15.19
C ASP A 45 -5.27 -10.31 16.06
N LYS A 46 -5.89 -10.69 17.18
CA LYS A 46 -6.60 -9.77 18.07
C LYS A 46 -5.68 -8.71 18.69
N GLU A 47 -4.41 -9.04 18.93
CA GLU A 47 -3.46 -8.08 19.49
C GLU A 47 -3.13 -6.99 18.47
N TRP A 48 -2.76 -7.37 17.25
CA TRP A 48 -2.49 -6.40 16.19
C TRP A 48 -3.72 -5.59 15.83
N SER A 49 -4.89 -6.23 15.71
CA SER A 49 -6.17 -5.53 15.53
C SER A 49 -6.43 -4.47 16.59
N GLY A 50 -6.11 -4.74 17.86
CA GLY A 50 -6.23 -3.76 18.93
C GLY A 50 -5.32 -2.54 18.75
N ARG A 51 -4.09 -2.74 18.23
CA ARG A 51 -3.17 -1.64 17.88
C ARG A 51 -3.73 -0.81 16.71
N LEU A 52 -4.30 -1.47 15.71
CA LEU A 52 -4.89 -0.81 14.53
C LEU A 52 -6.06 0.09 14.90
N ALA A 53 -6.93 -0.36 15.80
CA ALA A 53 -8.04 0.45 16.31
C ALA A 53 -7.55 1.75 17.00
N ARG A 54 -6.40 1.70 17.70
CA ARG A 54 -5.79 2.91 18.29
C ARG A 54 -5.33 3.90 17.23
N TYR A 55 -4.70 3.44 16.16
CA TYR A 55 -4.25 4.31 15.07
C TYR A 55 -5.43 4.91 14.29
N ALA A 56 -6.50 4.14 14.08
CA ALA A 56 -7.72 4.64 13.46
C ALA A 56 -8.31 5.84 14.22
N ALA A 57 -8.26 5.83 15.56
CA ALA A 57 -8.71 6.95 16.38
C ALA A 57 -7.85 8.23 16.21
N MET A 58 -6.63 8.11 15.68
CA MET A 58 -5.71 9.23 15.46
C MET A 58 -5.84 9.86 14.06
N LEU A 59 -6.62 9.26 13.15
CA LEU A 59 -6.75 9.72 11.77
C LEU A 59 -7.23 11.17 11.63
N PRO A 60 -8.19 11.67 12.42
CA PRO A 60 -8.57 13.09 12.34
C PRO A 60 -7.42 14.05 12.63
N SER A 61 -6.55 13.71 13.60
CA SER A 61 -5.35 14.49 13.89
C SER A 61 -4.35 14.42 12.73
N LEU A 62 -4.08 13.22 12.22
CA LEU A 62 -3.17 13.02 11.08
C LEU A 62 -3.65 13.76 9.81
N GLN A 63 -4.95 13.80 9.56
CA GLN A 63 -5.56 14.58 8.46
C GLN A 63 -5.28 16.08 8.62
N SER A 64 -5.40 16.61 9.84
CA SER A 64 -5.14 18.04 10.11
C SER A 64 -3.66 18.42 9.94
N GLU A 65 -2.77 17.44 10.02
CA GLU A 65 -1.32 17.63 9.94
C GLU A 65 -0.73 17.44 8.54
N LEU A 66 -1.53 17.02 7.56
CA LEU A 66 -1.08 16.82 6.19
C LEU A 66 -0.22 18.01 5.70
N PRO A 67 0.84 17.79 4.90
CA PRO A 67 1.79 18.83 4.52
C PRO A 67 1.26 19.72 3.38
N VAL A 68 0.08 20.30 3.56
CA VAL A 68 -0.64 21.16 2.63
C VAL A 68 -1.35 22.32 3.36
N PRO A 69 -1.74 23.40 2.65
CA PRO A 69 -2.57 24.45 3.23
C PRO A 69 -3.91 23.92 3.78
N ALA A 70 -4.48 24.62 4.75
CA ALA A 70 -5.72 24.21 5.44
C ALA A 70 -6.92 23.96 4.50
N ALA A 71 -6.97 24.64 3.35
CA ALA A 71 -8.02 24.45 2.35
C ALA A 71 -8.09 23.00 1.81
N TYR A 72 -6.96 22.29 1.79
CA TYR A 72 -6.83 20.91 1.30
C TYR A 72 -7.12 19.86 2.39
N LYS A 73 -7.43 20.27 3.62
CA LYS A 73 -7.58 19.38 4.79
C LYS A 73 -9.02 19.23 5.27
N ARG A 74 -10.01 19.62 4.45
CA ARG A 74 -11.41 19.70 4.85
C ARG A 74 -12.08 18.34 5.06
N GLU A 75 -11.57 17.30 4.42
CA GLU A 75 -12.10 15.94 4.59
C GLU A 75 -11.96 15.48 6.05
N ARG A 76 -12.92 14.68 6.49
CA ARG A 76 -12.86 13.98 7.77
C ARG A 76 -12.76 12.49 7.48
N PRO A 77 -11.64 11.83 7.85
CA PRO A 77 -11.53 10.40 7.73
C PRO A 77 -12.65 9.73 8.52
N GLY A 78 -13.24 8.67 7.96
CA GLY A 78 -14.21 7.87 8.71
C GLY A 78 -13.50 7.17 9.88
N SER A 79 -14.14 7.15 11.05
CA SER A 79 -13.69 6.37 12.21
C SER A 79 -14.00 4.88 12.09
N ASP A 80 -14.87 4.51 11.17
CA ASP A 80 -15.57 3.22 11.18
C ASP A 80 -14.95 2.18 10.23
N SER A 81 -13.69 2.36 9.82
CA SER A 81 -12.98 1.33 9.06
C SER A 81 -12.54 0.22 9.99
N ASP A 82 -13.17 -0.95 9.89
CA ASP A 82 -12.83 -2.14 10.66
C ASP A 82 -11.56 -2.78 10.09
N LEU A 83 -10.41 -2.22 10.48
CA LEU A 83 -9.08 -2.63 10.06
C LEU A 83 -8.51 -3.67 11.02
N ASN A 84 -8.19 -4.84 10.49
CA ASN A 84 -7.75 -5.98 11.28
C ASN A 84 -6.59 -6.72 10.60
N ALA A 85 -5.77 -7.37 11.41
CA ALA A 85 -4.71 -8.25 10.94
C ALA A 85 -5.14 -9.71 11.08
N TYR A 86 -4.72 -10.54 10.14
CA TYR A 86 -5.06 -11.96 10.09
C TYR A 86 -3.87 -12.80 9.65
N ASP A 87 -3.82 -14.04 10.12
CA ASP A 87 -3.04 -15.09 9.49
C ASP A 87 -3.95 -15.92 8.58
N ALA A 88 -3.56 -16.04 7.31
CA ALA A 88 -4.26 -16.80 6.30
C ALA A 88 -3.98 -18.30 6.42
N VAL A 89 -5.01 -19.11 6.56
CA VAL A 89 -4.91 -20.58 6.65
C VAL A 89 -5.07 -21.22 5.27
N TYR A 90 -5.98 -20.68 4.44
CA TYR A 90 -6.30 -21.28 3.15
C TYR A 90 -6.88 -20.26 2.17
N TYR A 91 -6.42 -20.28 0.92
CA TYR A 91 -6.97 -19.52 -0.21
C TYR A 91 -7.56 -20.45 -1.28
N ALA A 92 -8.67 -20.06 -1.92
CA ALA A 92 -9.24 -20.81 -3.04
C ALA A 92 -9.85 -19.89 -4.10
N GLY A 93 -10.05 -20.43 -5.31
CA GLY A 93 -10.64 -19.68 -6.42
C GLY A 93 -9.75 -18.54 -6.88
N ASP A 94 -10.35 -17.38 -7.17
CA ASP A 94 -9.67 -16.19 -7.69
C ASP A 94 -8.51 -15.74 -6.78
N ALA A 95 -8.73 -15.73 -5.47
CA ALA A 95 -7.71 -15.43 -4.46
C ALA A 95 -6.42 -16.25 -4.53
N ASN A 96 -6.45 -17.44 -5.15
CA ASN A 96 -5.29 -18.29 -5.33
C ASN A 96 -4.83 -18.41 -6.79
N ALA A 97 -5.49 -17.72 -7.73
CA ALA A 97 -5.11 -17.64 -9.12
C ALA A 97 -3.98 -16.60 -9.31
N GLY A 98 -2.76 -17.07 -9.56
CA GLY A 98 -1.61 -16.18 -9.77
C GLY A 98 -1.15 -15.47 -8.48
N SER A 99 -1.16 -14.13 -8.48
CA SER A 99 -0.60 -13.32 -7.40
C SER A 99 -1.42 -13.45 -6.11
N LYS A 100 -0.75 -13.65 -4.98
CA LYS A 100 -1.41 -13.84 -3.69
C LYS A 100 -1.82 -12.51 -3.07
N THR A 101 -3.12 -12.38 -2.79
CA THR A 101 -3.67 -11.24 -2.06
C THR A 101 -3.06 -11.15 -0.66
N ILE A 102 -2.74 -9.92 -0.24
CA ILE A 102 -2.18 -9.60 1.08
C ILE A 102 -3.02 -8.61 1.87
N ALA A 103 -3.91 -7.89 1.21
CA ALA A 103 -4.86 -6.98 1.82
C ALA A 103 -6.20 -7.11 1.10
N ILE A 104 -7.30 -7.11 1.84
CA ILE A 104 -8.67 -7.23 1.32
C ILE A 104 -9.48 -6.06 1.86
N ASN A 105 -10.33 -5.43 1.04
CA ASN A 105 -11.28 -4.41 1.46
C ASN A 105 -12.68 -4.73 0.93
N LEU A 106 -13.55 -5.26 1.78
CA LEU A 106 -14.85 -5.80 1.38
C LEU A 106 -16.01 -5.30 2.27
N PRO A 107 -17.26 -5.37 1.78
CA PRO A 107 -17.70 -5.88 0.47
C PRO A 107 -17.55 -4.84 -0.66
N ASN A 108 -17.59 -5.31 -1.92
CA ASN A 108 -17.55 -4.45 -3.12
C ASN A 108 -18.90 -3.72 -3.39
N ASP A 109 -20.00 -4.18 -2.80
CA ASP A 109 -21.35 -3.61 -2.98
C ASP A 109 -21.46 -2.21 -2.34
N GLU A 110 -21.64 -1.18 -3.17
CA GLU A 110 -21.70 0.22 -2.75
C GLU A 110 -22.86 0.52 -1.78
N GLU A 111 -24.01 -0.15 -1.92
CA GLU A 111 -25.15 0.06 -1.01
C GLU A 111 -24.81 -0.46 0.39
N VAL A 112 -24.13 -1.60 0.48
CA VAL A 112 -23.67 -2.15 1.75
C VAL A 112 -22.59 -1.27 2.37
N GLN A 113 -21.63 -0.79 1.56
CA GLN A 113 -20.60 0.14 2.01
C GLN A 113 -21.20 1.44 2.56
N LEU A 114 -22.18 2.04 1.88
CA LEU A 114 -22.85 3.25 2.35
C LEU A 114 -23.61 3.02 3.65
N ARG A 115 -24.18 1.82 3.84
CA ARG A 115 -24.97 1.50 5.03
C ARG A 115 -24.12 1.15 6.25
N LYS A 116 -22.95 0.54 6.05
CA LYS A 116 -22.20 -0.12 7.14
C LYS A 116 -20.67 -0.05 7.03
N GLY A 117 -20.15 0.53 5.96
CA GLY A 117 -18.73 0.60 5.68
C GLY A 117 -18.14 -0.71 5.16
N THR A 118 -16.82 -0.82 5.26
CA THR A 118 -16.04 -1.99 4.83
C THR A 118 -15.17 -2.53 5.95
N ARG A 119 -14.73 -3.78 5.80
CA ARG A 119 -13.65 -4.37 6.58
C ARG A 119 -12.39 -4.42 5.76
N ARG A 120 -11.27 -4.08 6.39
CA ARG A 120 -9.94 -4.16 5.80
C ARG A 120 -9.14 -5.26 6.51
N LEU A 121 -8.75 -6.29 5.77
CA LEU A 121 -8.09 -7.48 6.31
C LEU A 121 -6.65 -7.53 5.80
N GLN A 122 -5.68 -7.41 6.70
CA GLN A 122 -4.24 -7.48 6.41
C GLN A 122 -3.73 -8.90 6.68
N LEU A 123 -3.20 -9.57 5.66
CA LEU A 123 -2.85 -10.99 5.69
C LEU A 123 -1.36 -11.15 6.03
N LYS A 124 -1.07 -11.15 7.32
CA LYS A 124 0.27 -11.01 7.91
C LYS A 124 1.24 -12.08 7.46
N ASN A 125 0.87 -13.35 7.52
CA ASN A 125 1.72 -14.46 7.07
C ASN A 125 1.92 -14.50 5.54
N ALA A 126 0.93 -14.09 4.74
CA ALA A 126 1.09 -13.92 3.30
C ALA A 126 2.08 -12.78 2.98
N MET A 127 2.00 -11.66 3.71
CA MET A 127 3.01 -10.59 3.65
C MET A 127 4.39 -11.09 4.06
N ARG A 128 4.48 -11.93 5.11
CA ARG A 128 5.74 -12.53 5.58
C ARG A 128 6.39 -13.35 4.49
N ALA A 129 5.63 -14.21 3.81
CA ALA A 129 6.13 -15.01 2.71
C ALA A 129 6.71 -14.12 1.58
N LYS A 130 6.00 -13.05 1.19
CA LYS A 130 6.52 -12.08 0.19
C LYS A 130 7.75 -11.33 0.70
N PHE A 131 7.79 -10.96 1.97
CA PHE A 131 8.96 -10.32 2.58
C PHE A 131 10.19 -11.23 2.50
N ASP A 132 10.08 -12.45 3.00
CA ASP A 132 11.19 -13.41 3.09
C ASP A 132 11.67 -13.86 1.70
N ARG A 133 10.74 -14.15 0.78
CA ARG A 133 11.07 -14.72 -0.54
C ARG A 133 11.38 -13.70 -1.62
N ILE A 134 10.99 -12.43 -1.42
CA ILE A 134 11.11 -11.40 -2.46
C ILE A 134 11.85 -10.17 -1.92
N LEU A 135 11.33 -9.53 -0.88
CA LEU A 135 11.88 -8.25 -0.42
C LEU A 135 13.31 -8.40 0.12
N VAL A 136 13.56 -9.40 0.96
CA VAL A 136 14.89 -9.66 1.52
C VAL A 136 15.93 -9.94 0.42
N PRO A 137 15.68 -10.83 -0.56
CA PRO A 137 16.58 -10.99 -1.71
C PRO A 137 16.80 -9.71 -2.52
N VAL A 138 15.74 -8.93 -2.77
CA VAL A 138 15.86 -7.63 -3.46
C VAL A 138 16.78 -6.69 -2.69
N ALA A 139 16.61 -6.60 -1.37
CA ALA A 139 17.46 -5.77 -0.52
C ALA A 139 18.92 -6.27 -0.48
N GLY A 140 19.13 -7.58 -0.48
CA GLY A 140 20.46 -8.19 -0.55
C GLY A 140 21.24 -7.82 -1.82
N GLU A 141 20.56 -7.52 -2.92
CA GLU A 141 21.19 -7.10 -4.17
C GLU A 141 21.32 -5.58 -4.29
N LEU A 142 20.28 -4.84 -3.92
CA LEU A 142 20.17 -3.41 -4.24
C LEU A 142 20.37 -2.47 -3.06
N ILE A 143 20.30 -2.91 -1.80
CA ILE A 143 20.49 -2.03 -0.64
C ILE A 143 21.93 -2.10 -0.16
N ALA A 144 22.48 -0.94 0.22
CA ALA A 144 23.83 -0.81 0.78
C ALA A 144 23.98 -1.67 2.04
N GLU A 145 25.14 -2.33 2.20
CA GLU A 145 25.36 -3.33 3.25
C GLU A 145 25.15 -2.80 4.66
N ASP A 146 25.57 -1.55 4.91
CA ASP A 146 25.44 -0.86 6.19
C ASP A 146 23.99 -0.54 6.58
N GLN A 147 23.05 -0.55 5.63
CA GLN A 147 21.63 -0.31 5.88
C GLN A 147 20.76 -1.57 5.84
N ARG A 148 21.32 -2.76 5.55
CA ARG A 148 20.50 -3.99 5.45
C ARG A 148 19.88 -4.42 6.77
N SER A 149 20.45 -4.04 7.91
CA SER A 149 19.86 -4.30 9.23
C SER A 149 18.51 -3.60 9.43
N HIS A 150 18.24 -2.54 8.65
CA HIS A 150 16.95 -1.83 8.65
C HIS A 150 15.86 -2.52 7.83
N ILE A 151 16.18 -3.62 7.15
CA ILE A 151 15.19 -4.42 6.43
C ILE A 151 14.48 -5.33 7.43
N SER A 152 13.29 -4.90 7.87
CA SER A 152 12.50 -5.63 8.86
C SER A 152 11.08 -5.88 8.38
N PHE A 153 10.52 -7.01 8.80
CA PHE A 153 9.14 -7.35 8.45
C PHE A 153 8.15 -6.40 9.11
N ASP A 154 8.41 -5.95 10.33
CA ASP A 154 7.51 -5.04 11.04
C ASP A 154 7.42 -3.70 10.29
N ALA A 155 8.53 -3.22 9.72
CA ALA A 155 8.55 -2.09 8.81
C ALA A 155 7.77 -2.36 7.51
N PHE A 156 7.93 -3.55 6.90
CA PHE A 156 7.20 -3.91 5.68
C PHE A 156 5.69 -4.00 5.91
N PHE A 157 5.28 -4.70 6.97
CA PHE A 157 3.90 -4.87 7.39
C PHE A 157 3.26 -3.52 7.73
N SER A 158 3.94 -2.68 8.52
CA SER A 158 3.42 -1.36 8.85
C SER A 158 3.33 -0.43 7.64
N ASN A 159 4.30 -0.45 6.71
CA ASN A 159 4.23 0.32 5.47
C ASN A 159 2.97 -0.04 4.65
N ILE A 160 2.69 -1.33 4.47
CA ILE A 160 1.48 -1.79 3.76
C ILE A 160 0.22 -1.43 4.54
N MET A 161 0.21 -1.68 5.84
CA MET A 161 -0.95 -1.37 6.66
C MET A 161 -1.30 0.12 6.63
N PHE A 162 -0.31 1.00 6.81
CA PHE A 162 -0.53 2.44 6.77
C PHE A 162 -0.84 2.95 5.37
N HIS A 163 -0.40 2.27 4.31
CA HIS A 163 -0.88 2.51 2.95
C HIS A 163 -2.40 2.30 2.86
N GLU A 164 -2.92 1.18 3.37
CA GLU A 164 -4.35 0.88 3.34
C GLU A 164 -5.17 1.90 4.15
N VAL A 165 -4.64 2.31 5.30
CA VAL A 165 -5.21 3.41 6.10
C VAL A 165 -5.21 4.72 5.30
N ALA A 166 -4.13 5.01 4.58
CA ALA A 166 -3.93 6.25 3.84
C ALA A 166 -4.92 6.45 2.69
N HIS A 167 -5.50 5.39 2.12
CA HIS A 167 -6.62 5.54 1.17
C HIS A 167 -7.81 6.30 1.79
N GLY A 168 -8.03 6.15 3.10
CA GLY A 168 -9.06 6.88 3.84
C GLY A 168 -8.70 8.33 4.16
N LEU A 169 -7.45 8.73 3.95
CA LEU A 169 -6.88 10.04 4.26
C LEU A 169 -6.73 10.90 3.00
N GLY A 170 -6.61 12.22 3.18
CA GLY A 170 -6.37 13.16 2.09
C GLY A 170 -7.65 13.76 1.54
N ILE A 171 -7.78 13.84 0.22
CA ILE A 171 -8.84 14.58 -0.47
C ILE A 171 -9.72 13.60 -1.26
N LYS A 172 -11.05 13.71 -1.13
CA LYS A 172 -12.00 12.92 -1.92
C LYS A 172 -12.73 13.76 -2.96
N LYS A 173 -13.04 15.02 -2.63
CA LYS A 173 -13.64 16.00 -3.55
C LYS A 173 -12.69 17.15 -3.84
N THR A 174 -12.65 17.55 -5.11
CA THR A 174 -11.84 18.69 -5.55
C THR A 174 -12.34 19.99 -4.90
N LEU A 175 -11.43 20.92 -4.64
CA LEU A 175 -11.73 22.22 -4.05
C LEU A 175 -12.49 23.13 -5.03
N GLY A 176 -12.22 22.98 -6.34
CA GLY A 176 -12.79 23.81 -7.42
C GLY A 176 -14.14 23.33 -7.95
N GLY A 177 -14.78 22.33 -7.32
CA GLY A 177 -16.11 21.86 -7.73
C GLY A 177 -16.12 20.98 -9.00
N LYS A 178 -14.99 20.40 -9.40
CA LYS A 178 -14.87 19.44 -10.51
C LYS A 178 -15.35 18.02 -10.15
N GLY A 179 -16.18 17.89 -9.12
CA GLY A 179 -16.60 16.58 -8.58
C GLY A 179 -15.54 15.91 -7.72
N THR A 180 -15.59 14.58 -7.70
CA THR A 180 -14.64 13.72 -7.00
C THR A 180 -13.27 13.74 -7.67
N VAL A 181 -12.22 13.40 -6.91
CA VAL A 181 -10.85 13.28 -7.45
C VAL A 181 -10.79 12.29 -8.61
N ARG A 182 -11.51 11.17 -8.51
CA ARG A 182 -11.57 10.13 -9.55
C ARG A 182 -12.16 10.67 -10.85
N GLU A 183 -13.27 11.40 -10.78
CA GLU A 183 -13.90 12.01 -11.96
C GLU A 183 -12.99 13.05 -12.61
N ALA A 184 -12.34 13.89 -11.81
CA ALA A 184 -11.47 14.94 -12.31
C ALA A 184 -10.18 14.39 -12.97
N LEU A 185 -9.60 13.32 -12.42
CA LEU A 185 -8.31 12.79 -12.85
C LEU A 185 -8.39 11.59 -13.82
N LYS A 186 -9.58 11.02 -14.04
CA LYS A 186 -9.83 9.98 -15.06
C LYS A 186 -8.83 8.81 -14.95
N GLU A 187 -8.17 8.44 -16.04
CA GLU A 187 -7.22 7.33 -16.10
C GLU A 187 -5.92 7.56 -15.30
N GLN A 188 -5.67 8.79 -14.84
CA GLN A 188 -4.55 9.09 -13.95
C GLN A 188 -4.90 8.87 -12.47
N ALA A 189 -6.19 8.77 -12.13
CA ALA A 189 -6.64 8.70 -10.74
C ALA A 189 -6.04 7.50 -9.99
N GLY A 190 -6.03 6.32 -10.61
CA GLY A 190 -5.58 5.08 -9.97
C GLY A 190 -4.12 5.14 -9.53
N ALA A 191 -3.20 5.38 -10.47
CA ALA A 191 -1.77 5.45 -10.14
C ALA A 191 -1.44 6.60 -9.17
N LEU A 192 -2.16 7.73 -9.24
CA LEU A 192 -1.94 8.82 -8.28
C LEU A 192 -2.45 8.46 -6.88
N GLU A 193 -3.58 7.76 -6.77
CA GLU A 193 -4.16 7.33 -5.50
C GLU A 193 -3.28 6.28 -4.80
N GLU A 194 -2.72 5.32 -5.54
CA GLU A 194 -1.68 4.41 -5.02
C GLU A 194 -0.45 5.19 -4.54
N GLY A 195 -0.04 6.17 -5.36
CA GLY A 195 1.06 7.06 -5.04
C GLY A 195 0.83 7.85 -3.75
N LYS A 196 -0.41 8.30 -3.54
CA LYS A 196 -0.85 8.98 -2.33
C LYS A 196 -0.81 8.03 -1.14
N ALA A 197 -1.36 6.83 -1.28
CA ALA A 197 -1.49 5.87 -0.18
C ALA A 197 -0.11 5.46 0.37
N ASP A 198 0.84 5.12 -0.51
CA ASP A 198 2.22 4.83 -0.14
C ASP A 198 2.87 5.95 0.69
N ILE A 199 2.81 7.18 0.17
CA ILE A 199 3.54 8.32 0.73
C ILE A 199 2.85 8.86 1.98
N LEU A 200 1.52 8.88 2.02
CA LEU A 200 0.79 9.22 3.23
C LEU A 200 0.93 8.13 4.29
N GLY A 201 1.12 6.87 3.90
CA GLY A 201 1.49 5.79 4.81
C GLY A 201 2.79 6.09 5.55
N LEU A 202 3.86 6.42 4.80
CA LEU A 202 5.13 6.86 5.37
C LEU A 202 5.01 8.13 6.20
N PHE A 203 4.22 9.11 5.76
CA PHE A 203 3.95 10.33 6.52
C PHE A 203 3.33 10.02 7.88
N MET A 204 2.30 9.15 7.92
CA MET A 204 1.65 8.76 9.17
C MET A 204 2.61 8.03 10.10
N ILE A 205 3.39 7.08 9.57
CA ILE A 205 4.44 6.38 10.33
C ILE A 205 5.41 7.39 10.95
N THR A 206 5.86 8.36 10.15
CA THR A 206 6.77 9.42 10.61
C THR A 206 6.17 10.23 11.76
N ARG A 207 4.93 10.69 11.62
CA ARG A 207 4.24 11.49 12.65
C ARG A 207 3.95 10.68 13.91
N LEU A 208 3.51 9.43 13.78
CA LEU A 208 3.24 8.55 14.91
C LEU A 208 4.52 8.18 15.67
N HIS A 209 5.62 7.92 14.96
CA HIS A 209 6.93 7.71 15.58
C HIS A 209 7.39 8.96 16.34
N GLN A 210 7.27 10.16 15.77
CA GLN A 210 7.62 11.42 16.44
C GLN A 210 6.81 11.67 17.73
N ARG A 211 5.60 11.10 17.84
CA ARG A 211 4.76 11.14 19.04
C ARG A 211 5.04 10.01 20.04
N GLY A 212 5.89 9.05 19.70
CA GLY A 212 6.16 7.87 20.51
C GLY A 212 5.04 6.81 20.49
N GLU A 213 4.15 6.85 19.48
CA GLU A 213 3.02 5.92 19.35
C GLU A 213 3.44 4.57 18.74
N LEU A 214 4.52 4.53 17.97
CA LEU A 214 5.09 3.32 17.36
C LEU A 214 6.20 2.72 18.24
N LYS A 215 5.82 2.13 19.38
CA LYS A 215 6.80 1.55 20.32
C LYS A 215 7.52 0.35 19.71
N GLY A 216 8.85 0.37 19.79
CA GLY A 216 9.71 -0.74 19.35
C GLY A 216 9.91 -0.83 17.83
N GLN A 217 9.53 0.22 17.10
CA GLN A 217 9.71 0.30 15.66
C GLN A 217 10.56 1.52 15.33
N GLU A 218 11.73 1.29 14.71
CA GLU A 218 12.62 2.35 14.28
C GLU A 218 12.14 2.95 12.96
N LEU A 219 12.01 4.28 12.89
CA LEU A 219 11.55 4.97 11.68
C LEU A 219 12.46 4.71 10.47
N ASP A 220 13.75 4.56 10.71
CA ASP A 220 14.74 4.30 9.65
C ASP A 220 14.49 2.95 8.97
N ASP A 221 13.99 1.96 9.70
CA ASP A 221 13.56 0.66 9.15
C ASP A 221 12.48 0.85 8.09
N ASN A 222 11.50 1.70 8.35
CA ASN A 222 10.42 1.98 7.40
C ASN A 222 10.94 2.59 6.11
N TYR A 223 11.90 3.51 6.17
CA TYR A 223 12.43 4.16 4.97
C TYR A 223 13.29 3.22 4.12
N VAL A 224 14.20 2.45 4.74
CA VAL A 224 15.04 1.50 3.98
C VAL A 224 14.18 0.37 3.42
N THR A 225 13.24 -0.16 4.22
CA THR A 225 12.32 -1.22 3.79
C THR A 225 11.38 -0.71 2.68
N PHE A 226 10.92 0.55 2.75
CA PHE A 226 10.13 1.17 1.68
C PHE A 226 10.93 1.28 0.39
N LEU A 227 12.17 1.77 0.44
CA LEU A 227 13.03 1.87 -0.74
C LEU A 227 13.26 0.50 -1.39
N ALA A 228 13.51 -0.55 -0.60
CA ALA A 228 13.57 -1.92 -1.10
C ALA A 228 12.24 -2.35 -1.75
N GLY A 229 11.12 -1.97 -1.13
CA GLY A 229 9.76 -2.23 -1.60
C GLY A 229 9.43 -1.58 -2.94
N ILE A 230 9.95 -0.38 -3.19
CA ILE A 230 9.80 0.32 -4.49
C ILE A 230 10.32 -0.56 -5.63
N PHE A 231 11.52 -1.13 -5.50
CA PHE A 231 12.07 -2.00 -6.55
C PHE A 231 11.20 -3.23 -6.80
N ARG A 232 10.63 -3.82 -5.74
CA ARG A 232 9.68 -4.93 -5.87
C ARG A 232 8.43 -4.49 -6.65
N SER A 233 7.82 -3.36 -6.28
CA SER A 233 6.57 -2.88 -6.87
C SER A 233 6.74 -2.43 -8.33
N ILE A 234 7.88 -1.82 -8.69
CA ILE A 234 8.18 -1.42 -10.08
C ILE A 234 8.20 -2.65 -11.02
N ARG A 235 8.59 -3.83 -10.53
CA ARG A 235 8.62 -5.08 -11.32
C ARG A 235 7.23 -5.55 -11.76
N PHE A 236 6.14 -5.01 -11.18
CA PHE A 236 4.78 -5.25 -11.69
C PHE A 236 4.54 -4.60 -13.05
N GLY A 237 5.41 -3.68 -13.47
CA GLY A 237 5.41 -3.11 -14.81
C GLY A 237 4.49 -1.90 -14.98
N ALA A 238 4.57 -1.29 -16.17
CA ALA A 238 3.92 -0.02 -16.49
C ALA A 238 2.40 -0.12 -16.64
N SER A 239 1.83 -1.32 -16.78
CA SER A 239 0.38 -1.54 -16.80
C SER A 239 -0.23 -1.51 -15.39
N SER A 240 0.58 -1.69 -14.33
CA SER A 240 0.13 -1.65 -12.94
C SER A 240 0.09 -0.21 -12.42
N ALA A 241 -1.02 0.17 -11.77
CA ALA A 241 -1.14 1.46 -11.08
C ALA A 241 -0.04 1.61 -9.99
N HIS A 242 0.21 0.56 -9.22
CA HIS A 242 1.26 0.50 -8.20
C HIS A 242 2.65 0.65 -8.83
N GLY A 243 2.92 -0.08 -9.91
CA GLY A 243 4.21 -0.02 -10.62
C GLY A 243 4.50 1.38 -11.16
N ARG A 244 3.50 2.02 -11.77
CA ARG A 244 3.57 3.42 -12.23
C ARG A 244 3.80 4.40 -11.08
N ALA A 245 3.06 4.26 -9.98
CA ALA A 245 3.20 5.10 -8.80
C ALA A 245 4.61 5.02 -8.20
N ASN A 246 5.09 3.80 -7.99
CA ASN A 246 6.41 3.54 -7.41
C ASN A 246 7.55 4.00 -8.32
N ALA A 247 7.41 3.92 -9.65
CA ALA A 247 8.37 4.50 -10.58
C ALA A 247 8.45 6.03 -10.44
N ALA A 248 7.30 6.71 -10.33
CA ALA A 248 7.25 8.15 -10.14
C ALA A 248 7.81 8.60 -8.78
N GLN A 249 7.48 7.87 -7.70
CA GLN A 249 8.02 8.10 -6.36
C GLN A 249 9.55 7.90 -6.34
N PHE A 250 10.05 6.84 -6.97
CA PHE A 250 11.48 6.56 -7.07
C PHE A 250 12.22 7.74 -7.70
N SER A 251 11.77 8.19 -8.87
CA SER A 251 12.37 9.31 -9.58
C SER A 251 12.31 10.59 -8.75
N PHE A 252 11.17 10.89 -8.11
CA PHE A 252 11.03 12.05 -7.24
C PHE A 252 12.02 12.01 -6.06
N PHE A 253 12.12 10.88 -5.37
CA PHE A 253 13.07 10.68 -4.28
C PHE A 253 14.52 10.79 -4.73
N GLN A 254 14.83 10.34 -5.94
CA GLN A 254 16.14 10.54 -6.54
C GLN A 254 16.45 12.03 -6.73
N ASP A 255 15.52 12.82 -7.27
CA ASP A 255 15.71 14.27 -7.46
C ASP A 255 15.88 15.02 -6.14
N GLN A 256 15.15 14.61 -5.10
CA GLN A 256 15.25 15.18 -3.76
C GLN A 256 16.51 14.73 -3.02
N GLY A 257 17.30 13.82 -3.59
CA GLY A 257 18.47 13.24 -2.95
C GLY A 257 18.12 12.40 -1.71
N ALA A 258 16.89 11.89 -1.62
CA ALA A 258 16.41 11.05 -0.52
C ALA A 258 17.17 9.72 -0.41
N PHE A 259 17.83 9.32 -1.49
CA PHE A 259 18.82 8.25 -1.49
C PHE A 259 19.94 8.57 -2.49
N THR A 260 21.04 7.81 -2.38
CA THR A 260 22.14 7.81 -3.35
C THR A 260 22.36 6.40 -3.88
N ARG A 261 22.89 6.28 -5.09
CA ARG A 261 23.31 5.01 -5.68
C ARG A 261 24.83 5.02 -5.86
N ASP A 262 25.51 4.05 -5.28
CA ASP A 262 26.93 3.84 -5.52
C ASP A 262 27.15 3.28 -6.92
N SER A 263 28.01 3.90 -7.72
CA SER A 263 28.21 3.51 -9.13
C SER A 263 28.98 2.20 -9.28
N ALA A 264 29.85 1.86 -8.32
CA ALA A 264 30.67 0.66 -8.37
C ALA A 264 29.89 -0.60 -7.99
N SER A 265 29.17 -0.58 -6.88
CA SER A 265 28.35 -1.70 -6.39
C SER A 265 26.94 -1.73 -6.98
N GLY A 266 26.45 -0.58 -7.46
CA GLY A 266 25.08 -0.42 -7.90
C GLY A 266 24.06 -0.52 -6.77
N ARG A 267 24.46 -0.22 -5.53
CA ARG A 267 23.59 -0.30 -4.35
C ARG A 267 23.11 1.08 -3.92
N TYR A 268 21.92 1.11 -3.34
CA TYR A 268 21.20 2.29 -2.92
C TYR A 268 21.27 2.45 -1.39
N ARG A 269 21.45 3.70 -0.96
CA ARG A 269 21.56 4.09 0.44
C ARG A 269 20.65 5.29 0.70
N VAL A 270 19.74 5.16 1.66
CA VAL A 270 18.81 6.21 2.08
C VAL A 270 19.58 7.31 2.82
N ASP A 271 19.23 8.57 2.54
CA ASP A 271 19.59 9.74 3.33
C ASP A 271 18.36 10.10 4.19
N PHE A 272 18.35 9.71 5.47
CA PHE A 272 17.15 9.78 6.30
C PHE A 272 16.56 11.20 6.48
N PRO A 273 17.36 12.25 6.72
CA PRO A 273 16.84 13.62 6.76
C PRO A 273 16.20 14.07 5.43
N LYS A 274 16.82 13.74 4.29
CA LYS A 274 16.25 14.10 2.98
C LYS A 274 15.04 13.25 2.62
N MET A 275 15.02 11.98 3.00
CA MET A 275 13.86 11.11 2.84
C MET A 275 12.64 11.67 3.57
N ARG A 276 12.79 12.10 4.83
CA ARG A 276 11.73 12.78 5.59
C ARG A 276 11.17 14.00 4.84
N THR A 277 12.06 14.87 4.37
CA THR A 277 11.67 16.06 3.62
C THR A 277 10.98 15.70 2.29
N ALA A 278 11.48 14.68 1.60
CA ALA A 278 10.94 14.24 0.32
C ALA A 278 9.55 13.59 0.47
N VAL A 279 9.30 12.84 1.54
CA VAL A 279 7.97 12.29 1.86
C VAL A 279 6.95 13.42 2.04
N ASP A 280 7.27 14.44 2.85
CA ASP A 280 6.38 15.58 3.08
C ASP A 280 6.14 16.38 1.77
N ALA A 281 7.20 16.59 0.98
CA ALA A 281 7.12 17.31 -0.29
C ALA A 281 6.24 16.57 -1.32
N LEU A 282 6.42 15.27 -1.45
CA LEU A 282 5.64 14.44 -2.39
C LEU A 282 4.19 14.32 -1.95
N ALA A 283 3.93 14.10 -0.65
CA ALA A 283 2.58 14.13 -0.10
C ALA A 283 1.88 15.45 -0.42
N GLY A 284 2.56 16.58 -0.19
CA GLY A 284 2.03 17.91 -0.46
C GLY A 284 1.78 18.18 -1.95
N GLN A 285 2.59 17.62 -2.84
CA GLN A 285 2.39 17.72 -4.28
C GLN A 285 1.18 16.89 -4.75
N ILE A 286 1.10 15.62 -4.36
CA ILE A 286 0.01 14.71 -4.73
C ILE A 286 -1.33 15.23 -4.22
N LEU A 287 -1.39 15.69 -2.98
CA LEU A 287 -2.61 16.26 -2.40
C LEU A 287 -3.05 17.53 -3.14
N ARG A 288 -2.14 18.38 -3.61
CA ARG A 288 -2.51 19.53 -4.44
C ARG A 288 -3.08 19.11 -5.78
N PHE A 289 -2.45 18.15 -6.46
CA PHE A 289 -3.00 17.59 -7.70
C PHE A 289 -4.43 17.07 -7.53
N GLN A 290 -4.69 16.32 -6.45
CA GLN A 290 -6.01 15.82 -6.14
C GLN A 290 -6.98 16.95 -5.80
N GLY A 291 -6.57 17.91 -4.97
CA GLY A 291 -7.40 19.04 -4.56
C GLY A 291 -7.81 19.96 -5.70
N ASP A 292 -6.88 20.23 -6.62
CA ASP A 292 -7.11 21.13 -7.75
C ASP A 292 -7.79 20.40 -8.93
N GLY A 293 -7.86 19.06 -8.87
CA GLY A 293 -8.26 18.22 -10.00
C GLY A 293 -7.37 18.50 -11.21
N ASP A 294 -6.06 18.55 -10.99
CA ASP A 294 -5.05 18.94 -11.98
C ASP A 294 -4.64 17.76 -12.85
N TYR A 295 -5.53 17.38 -13.77
CA TYR A 295 -5.31 16.28 -14.71
C TYR A 295 -4.03 16.45 -15.54
N GLU A 296 -3.76 17.67 -16.03
CA GLU A 296 -2.60 17.95 -16.87
C GLU A 296 -1.28 17.87 -16.08
N GLY A 297 -1.27 18.41 -14.85
CA GLY A 297 -0.13 18.31 -13.95
C GLY A 297 0.19 16.88 -13.57
N VAL A 298 -0.81 16.06 -13.27
CA VAL A 298 -0.63 14.63 -12.97
C VAL A 298 -0.11 13.87 -14.19
N THR A 299 -0.68 14.13 -15.37
CA THR A 299 -0.24 13.49 -16.62
C THR A 299 1.23 13.79 -16.88
N ARG A 300 1.64 15.05 -16.73
CA ARG A 300 3.04 15.47 -16.87
C ARG A 300 3.94 14.81 -15.84
N PHE A 301 3.54 14.82 -14.57
CA PHE A 301 4.27 14.17 -13.49
C PHE A 301 4.51 12.68 -13.79
N MET A 302 3.49 11.96 -14.24
CA MET A 302 3.58 10.54 -14.58
C MET A 302 4.47 10.30 -15.82
N ILE A 303 4.40 11.15 -16.85
CA ILE A 303 5.24 11.03 -18.04
C ILE A 303 6.72 11.30 -17.74
N GLU A 304 7.00 12.31 -16.93
CA GLU A 304 8.37 12.73 -16.60
C GLU A 304 9.02 11.80 -15.57
N ARG A 305 8.26 11.40 -14.54
CA ARG A 305 8.80 10.64 -13.39
C ARG A 305 8.51 9.14 -13.45
N GLY A 306 7.47 8.70 -14.15
CA GLY A 306 7.11 7.29 -14.27
C GLY A 306 7.97 6.48 -15.25
N LYS A 307 8.90 7.13 -15.98
CA LYS A 307 9.83 6.46 -16.89
C LYS A 307 11.02 5.89 -16.12
N LEU A 308 11.31 4.61 -16.32
CA LEU A 308 12.49 3.97 -15.75
C LEU A 308 13.75 4.44 -16.48
N SER A 309 14.70 5.01 -15.75
CA SER A 309 16.01 5.37 -16.32
C SER A 309 16.76 4.12 -16.80
N PRO A 310 17.69 4.23 -17.76
CA PRO A 310 18.50 3.09 -18.21
C PRO A 310 19.24 2.39 -17.06
N VAL A 311 19.70 3.15 -16.07
CA VAL A 311 20.36 2.62 -14.87
C VAL A 311 19.39 1.77 -14.05
N LEU A 312 18.18 2.29 -13.76
CA LEU A 312 17.18 1.55 -13.00
C LEU A 312 16.72 0.29 -13.75
N GLN A 313 16.57 0.35 -15.07
CA GLN A 313 16.24 -0.83 -15.88
C GLN A 313 17.32 -1.93 -15.75
N GLN A 314 18.60 -1.55 -15.77
CA GLN A 314 19.71 -2.50 -15.56
C GLN A 314 19.69 -3.10 -14.15
N ASP A 315 19.39 -2.30 -13.13
CA ASP A 315 19.29 -2.78 -11.74
C ASP A 315 18.12 -3.76 -11.56
N LEU A 316 16.97 -3.49 -12.18
CA LEU A 316 15.84 -4.41 -12.18
C LEU A 316 16.12 -5.69 -12.97
N ALA A 317 16.86 -5.60 -14.09
CA ALA A 317 17.30 -6.77 -14.86
C ALA A 317 18.25 -7.66 -14.05
N ARG A 318 19.12 -7.07 -13.21
CA ARG A 318 19.98 -7.81 -12.27
C ARG A 318 19.17 -8.60 -11.24
N LEU A 319 18.01 -8.11 -10.79
CA LEU A 319 17.10 -8.90 -9.95
C LEU A 319 16.54 -10.11 -10.71
N GLY A 320 16.20 -9.93 -11.99
CA GLY A 320 15.70 -10.98 -12.87
C GLY A 320 16.72 -12.11 -13.07
N SER A 321 17.99 -11.78 -13.29
CA SER A 321 19.05 -12.79 -13.48
C SER A 321 19.36 -13.62 -12.23
N LYS A 322 18.94 -13.15 -11.05
CA LYS A 322 19.06 -13.84 -9.76
C LYS A 322 17.89 -14.77 -9.45
N ASN A 323 16.93 -14.92 -10.38
CA ASN A 323 15.72 -15.71 -10.20
C ASN A 323 14.93 -15.33 -8.94
N ILE A 324 14.99 -14.06 -8.52
CA ILE A 324 14.16 -13.59 -7.41
C ILE A 324 12.71 -13.61 -7.89
N PRO A 325 11.80 -14.32 -7.23
CA PRO A 325 10.42 -14.45 -7.69
C PRO A 325 9.72 -13.08 -7.76
N VAL A 326 8.71 -12.98 -8.62
CA VAL A 326 7.79 -11.84 -8.65
C VAL A 326 6.71 -12.01 -7.59
N ASP A 327 6.32 -13.26 -7.30
CA ASP A 327 5.42 -13.61 -6.22
C ASP A 327 5.62 -15.03 -5.66
N VAL A 328 4.86 -15.40 -4.64
CA VAL A 328 4.91 -16.68 -3.92
C VAL A 328 3.81 -17.65 -4.36
N VAL A 329 4.11 -18.94 -4.25
CA VAL A 329 3.13 -20.03 -4.35
C VAL A 329 2.94 -20.60 -2.95
N PHE A 330 1.69 -20.84 -2.56
CA PHE A 330 1.38 -21.39 -1.24
C PHE A 330 1.31 -22.90 -1.28
N GLU A 331 2.03 -23.53 -0.37
CA GLU A 331 1.80 -24.90 0.07
C GLU A 331 0.77 -24.81 1.20
N GLN A 332 -0.45 -25.29 0.95
CA GLN A 332 -1.60 -25.15 1.83
C GLN A 332 -2.47 -26.40 1.78
N GLY A 333 -3.18 -26.68 2.86
CA GLY A 333 -4.00 -27.88 3.02
C GLY A 333 -3.88 -28.45 4.43
N SER A 334 -4.71 -29.44 4.76
CA SER A 334 -4.70 -30.06 6.08
C SER A 334 -3.35 -30.69 6.47
N GLU A 335 -2.57 -31.10 5.47
CA GLU A 335 -1.31 -31.80 5.59
C GLU A 335 -0.14 -30.92 6.07
N VAL A 336 -0.23 -29.60 5.89
CA VAL A 336 0.79 -28.62 6.32
C VAL A 336 0.45 -27.91 7.63
N LEU A 337 -0.73 -28.15 8.21
CA LEU A 337 -1.21 -27.53 9.46
C LEU A 337 -0.87 -28.34 10.73
N LYS A 338 0.17 -29.18 10.67
CA LYS A 338 0.51 -30.15 11.73
C LYS A 338 0.97 -29.52 13.04
#